data_AF-A0A525JWE9-F1
#
_entry.id   AF-A0A525JWE9-F1
#
_cell.length_a   1.000
_cell.length_b   1.000
_cell.length_c   1.000
_cell.angle_alpha   90.00
_cell.angle_beta   90.00
_cell.angle_gamma   90.00
#
_symmetry.space_group_name_H-M   'P 1'
#
loop_
_entity.id
_entity.type
_entity.pdbx_description
1 polymer ?
#
loop_
_entity_poly.entity_id
_entity_poly.type
_entity_poly.pdbx_seq_one_letter_code
_entity_poly.pdbx_strand_id
1 'polypeptide(L)'
;MFGFYGQGARNKLGASEMVAEAISGLSALKSAFDIAKGLKDIDNAARRNAAVIELQEKILTAQAAQADLAERVRDLEAKVTSFETWEREKQRYELKPFGTGVAYFLKPEMSNGEATHQLCANCFARGKKSFLAKHPTNAASQALGTNRTYDCSDCKAKI
;
A
#
# COMPACT_ATOMS: atom_id res chain seq x y z
N MET A 1 -39.00 -8.32 10.69
CA MET A 1 -38.77 -8.99 9.38
C MET A 1 -38.27 -7.88 8.46
N PHE A 2 -36.98 -7.68 8.22
CA PHE A 2 -35.95 -8.58 7.71
C PHE A 2 -34.60 -8.30 8.38
N GLY A 3 -33.87 -9.37 8.72
CA GLY A 3 -32.48 -9.30 9.12
C GLY A 3 -31.55 -9.39 7.91
N PHE A 4 -30.38 -8.76 8.02
CA PHE A 4 -29.22 -9.08 7.20
C PHE A 4 -28.02 -9.36 8.10
N TYR A 5 -27.54 -10.60 7.94
CA TYR A 5 -26.32 -11.18 8.46
C TYR A 5 -25.06 -10.48 7.89
N GLY A 6 -24.01 -10.44 8.71
CA GLY A 6 -22.67 -10.92 8.31
C GLY A 6 -21.70 -9.95 7.65
N GLN A 7 -20.78 -9.39 8.45
CA GLN A 7 -19.40 -9.19 7.99
C GLN A 7 -18.40 -9.27 9.14
N GLY A 8 -18.23 -10.48 9.68
CA GLY A 8 -16.98 -10.87 10.32
C GLY A 8 -15.99 -11.38 9.27
N ALA A 9 -14.69 -11.24 9.58
CA ALA A 9 -13.56 -11.91 8.92
C ALA A 9 -13.00 -11.27 7.63
N ARG A 10 -12.35 -10.10 7.75
CA ARG A 10 -11.18 -9.75 6.92
C ARG A 10 -10.19 -8.97 7.78
N ASN A 11 -9.17 -9.66 8.32
CA ASN A 11 -7.89 -9.08 8.80
C ASN A 11 -7.01 -10.08 9.58
N LYS A 12 -7.39 -11.35 9.71
CA LYS A 12 -6.54 -12.34 10.43
C LYS A 12 -5.38 -12.93 9.61
N LEU A 13 -5.35 -12.75 8.29
CA LEU A 13 -4.35 -13.39 7.43
C LEU A 13 -2.98 -12.68 7.44
N GLY A 14 -2.93 -11.35 7.56
CA GLY A 14 -1.65 -10.61 7.59
C GLY A 14 -0.90 -10.71 8.92
N ALA A 15 -1.61 -10.92 10.03
CA ALA A 15 -1.00 -11.05 11.36
C ALA A 15 -0.42 -12.44 11.60
N SER A 16 -1.03 -13.52 11.10
CA SER A 16 -0.53 -14.89 11.28
C SER A 16 0.79 -15.14 10.56
N GLU A 17 0.98 -14.50 9.41
CA GLU A 17 2.18 -14.66 8.57
C GLU A 17 3.37 -13.88 9.14
N MET A 18 3.15 -12.62 9.57
CA MET A 18 4.13 -11.81 10.32
C MET A 18 4.58 -12.49 11.63
N VAL A 19 3.65 -13.16 12.32
CA VAL A 19 3.94 -13.88 13.57
C VAL A 19 4.72 -15.16 13.28
N ALA A 20 4.45 -15.87 12.19
CA ALA A 20 5.16 -17.11 11.85
C ALA A 20 6.66 -16.90 11.58
N GLU A 21 7.04 -15.80 10.90
CA GLU A 21 8.44 -15.50 10.56
C GLU A 21 9.19 -14.83 11.73
N ALA A 22 8.54 -14.00 12.53
CA ALA A 22 9.12 -13.52 13.79
C ALA A 22 9.42 -14.69 14.75
N ILE A 23 8.56 -15.71 14.77
CA ILE A 23 8.77 -16.95 15.55
C ILE A 23 9.95 -17.77 14.98
N SER A 24 10.16 -17.79 13.66
CA SER A 24 11.27 -18.55 13.07
C SER A 24 12.63 -17.93 13.44
N GLY A 25 12.78 -16.60 13.35
CA GLY A 25 13.99 -15.88 13.78
C GLY A 25 14.30 -16.05 15.28
N LEU A 26 13.26 -15.99 16.12
CA LEU A 26 13.38 -16.24 17.57
C LEU A 26 13.80 -17.69 17.88
N SER A 27 13.25 -18.66 17.15
CA SER A 27 13.63 -20.07 17.33
C SER A 27 15.09 -20.34 16.93
N ALA A 28 15.55 -19.76 15.81
CA ALA A 28 16.94 -19.88 15.37
C ALA A 28 17.92 -19.24 16.36
N LEU A 29 17.56 -18.07 16.90
CA LEU A 29 18.34 -17.39 17.94
C LEU A 29 18.37 -18.17 19.25
N LYS A 30 17.24 -18.77 19.65
CA LYS A 30 17.18 -19.65 20.83
C LYS A 30 18.07 -20.88 20.66
N SER A 31 18.01 -21.55 19.51
CA SER A 31 18.88 -22.69 19.21
C SER A 31 20.35 -22.28 19.24
N ALA A 32 20.71 -21.13 18.66
CA ALA A 32 22.07 -20.59 18.71
C ALA A 32 22.54 -20.34 20.16
N PHE A 33 21.67 -19.81 21.02
CA PHE A 33 21.96 -19.59 22.43
C PHE A 33 22.15 -20.90 23.20
N ASP A 34 21.31 -21.91 22.94
CA ASP A 34 21.41 -23.23 23.57
C ASP A 34 22.72 -23.95 23.16
N ILE A 35 23.15 -23.80 21.90
CA ILE A 35 24.45 -24.31 21.38
C ILE A 35 25.63 -23.60 22.04
N ALA A 36 25.61 -22.26 22.11
CA ALA A 36 26.65 -21.48 22.76
C ALA A 36 26.83 -21.84 24.24
N LYS A 37 25.73 -22.18 24.93
CA LYS A 37 25.78 -22.66 26.32
C LYS A 37 26.43 -24.04 26.43
N GLY A 38 26.12 -24.96 25.53
CA GLY A 38 26.73 -26.30 25.49
C GLY A 38 28.22 -26.30 25.09
N LEU A 39 28.66 -25.29 24.33
CA LEU A 39 30.06 -25.10 23.92
C LEU A 39 31.01 -24.75 25.06
N LYS A 40 30.52 -24.11 26.13
CA LYS A 40 31.34 -23.68 27.29
C LYS A 40 32.08 -24.84 27.97
N ASP A 41 31.53 -26.06 27.90
CA ASP A 41 32.04 -27.24 28.60
C ASP A 41 32.68 -28.29 27.66
N ILE A 42 32.86 -27.98 26.36
CA ILE A 42 33.39 -28.93 25.36
C ILE A 42 34.89 -28.73 25.17
N ASP A 43 35.67 -29.77 25.49
CA ASP A 43 37.13 -29.77 25.33
C ASP A 43 37.62 -30.27 23.95
N ASN A 44 36.72 -30.83 23.14
CA ASN A 44 37.05 -31.45 21.84
C ASN A 44 36.94 -30.46 20.68
N ALA A 45 38.06 -30.18 20.00
CA ALA A 45 38.15 -29.22 18.90
C ALA A 45 37.22 -29.52 17.72
N ALA A 46 36.98 -30.79 17.39
CA ALA A 46 36.09 -31.18 16.30
C ALA A 46 34.62 -30.84 16.62
N ARG A 47 34.19 -31.06 17.87
CA ARG A 47 32.84 -30.70 18.33
C ARG A 47 32.66 -29.18 18.44
N ARG A 48 33.71 -28.46 18.84
CA ARG A 48 33.70 -26.99 18.84
C ARG A 48 33.51 -26.43 17.42
N ASN A 49 34.27 -26.92 16.45
CA ASN A 49 34.16 -26.47 15.06
C ASN A 49 32.78 -26.77 14.45
N ALA A 50 32.21 -27.95 14.72
CA ALA A 50 30.86 -28.28 14.27
C ALA A 50 29.81 -27.33 14.85
N ALA A 51 29.89 -27.02 16.15
CA ALA A 51 28.95 -26.10 16.80
C ALA A 51 29.13 -24.64 16.35
N VAL A 52 30.35 -24.21 15.98
CA VAL A 52 30.59 -22.89 15.38
C VAL A 52 29.95 -22.79 14.00
N ILE A 53 30.04 -23.83 13.18
CA ILE A 53 29.39 -23.87 11.84
C ILE A 53 27.87 -23.79 12.00
N GLU A 54 27.30 -24.56 12.92
CA GLU A 54 25.86 -24.53 13.20
C GLU A 54 25.41 -23.15 13.71
N LEU A 55 26.19 -22.52 14.59
CA LEU A 55 25.93 -21.16 15.07
C LEU A 55 25.95 -20.15 13.92
N GLN A 56 26.92 -20.24 13.01
CA GLN A 56 27.02 -19.38 11.83
C GLN A 56 25.80 -19.53 10.92
N GLU A 57 25.34 -20.76 10.67
CA GLU A 57 24.13 -21.02 9.89
C GLU A 57 22.87 -20.37 10.52
N LYS A 58 22.72 -20.49 11.85
CA LYS A 58 21.61 -19.87 12.58
C LYS A 58 21.68 -18.34 12.57
N ILE A 59 22.88 -17.77 12.71
CA ILE A 59 23.09 -16.32 12.63
C ILE A 59 22.73 -15.82 11.23
N LEU A 60 23.18 -16.49 10.18
CA LEU A 60 22.85 -16.11 8.79
C LEU A 60 21.35 -16.18 8.54
N THR A 61 20.69 -17.23 9.04
CA THR A 61 19.22 -17.35 8.95
C THR A 61 18.50 -16.22 9.67
N ALA A 62 18.93 -15.88 10.89
CA ALA A 62 18.35 -14.78 11.65
C ALA A 62 18.59 -13.42 10.99
N GLN A 63 19.77 -13.20 10.41
CA GLN A 63 20.08 -11.98 9.66
C GLN A 63 19.22 -11.85 8.40
N ALA A 64 18.99 -12.95 7.68
CA ALA A 64 18.11 -12.95 6.51
C ALA A 64 16.66 -12.60 6.89
N ALA A 65 16.13 -13.23 7.94
CA ALA A 65 14.79 -12.92 8.45
C ALA A 65 14.67 -11.45 8.93
N GLN A 66 15.71 -10.93 9.60
CA GLN A 66 15.73 -9.53 10.04
C GLN A 66 15.77 -8.55 8.86
N ALA A 67 16.50 -8.88 7.80
CA ALA A 67 16.56 -8.05 6.60
C ALA A 67 15.19 -7.97 5.89
N ASP A 68 14.50 -9.11 5.75
CA ASP A 68 13.14 -9.18 5.19
C ASP A 68 12.14 -8.36 6.03
N LEU A 69 12.14 -8.55 7.35
CA LEU A 69 11.29 -7.78 8.25
C LEU A 69 11.56 -6.26 8.15
N ALA A 70 12.83 -5.87 8.09
CA ALA A 70 13.20 -4.46 7.93
C ALA A 70 12.73 -3.89 6.59
N GLU A 71 12.75 -4.67 5.50
CA GLU A 71 12.21 -4.27 4.21
C GLU A 71 10.69 -4.09 4.25
N ARG A 72 9.98 -5.02 4.88
CA ARG A 72 8.52 -4.94 5.04
C ARG A 72 8.10 -3.75 5.89
N VAL A 73 8.84 -3.45 6.96
CA VAL A 73 8.59 -2.25 7.76
C VAL A 73 8.74 -1.00 6.89
N ARG A 74 9.82 -0.88 6.11
CA ARG A 74 10.01 0.25 5.19
C ARG A 74 8.89 0.38 4.16
N ASP A 75 8.44 -0.72 3.55
CA ASP A 75 7.33 -0.72 2.59
C ASP A 75 6.00 -0.29 3.24
N LEU A 76 5.71 -0.79 4.44
CA LEU A 76 4.52 -0.40 5.19
C LEU A 76 4.56 1.07 5.61
N GLU A 77 5.69 1.56 6.10
CA GLU A 77 5.88 2.98 6.44
C GLU A 77 5.69 3.89 5.20
N ALA A 78 6.20 3.47 4.04
CA ALA A 78 6.00 4.18 2.78
C ALA A 78 4.52 4.21 2.38
N LYS A 79 3.82 3.07 2.51
CA LYS A 79 2.37 2.98 2.25
C LYS A 79 1.58 3.89 3.19
N VAL A 80 1.84 3.87 4.49
CA VAL A 80 1.21 4.76 5.48
C VAL A 80 1.42 6.22 5.10
N THR A 81 2.65 6.61 4.80
CA THR A 81 2.99 7.99 4.37
C THR A 81 2.22 8.39 3.10
N SER A 82 2.09 7.49 2.13
CA SER A 82 1.33 7.74 0.91
C SER A 82 -0.18 7.91 1.18
N PHE A 83 -0.75 7.11 2.09
CA PHE A 83 -2.15 7.23 2.49
C PHE A 83 -2.40 8.54 3.22
N GLU A 84 -1.55 8.91 4.19
CA GLU A 84 -1.69 10.18 4.90
C GLU A 84 -1.58 11.38 3.96
N THR A 85 -0.65 11.32 3.00
CA THR A 85 -0.52 12.36 1.97
C THR A 85 -1.76 12.42 1.11
N TRP A 86 -2.31 11.27 0.71
CA TRP A 86 -3.56 11.22 -0.04
C TRP A 86 -4.76 11.77 0.74
N GLU A 87 -4.89 11.43 2.03
CA GLU A 87 -5.96 11.96 2.89
C GLU A 87 -5.88 13.49 3.01
N ARG A 88 -4.68 14.05 3.20
CA ARG A 88 -4.47 15.51 3.19
C ARG A 88 -4.84 16.13 1.85
N GLU A 89 -4.42 15.52 0.75
CA GLU A 89 -4.77 16.00 -0.59
C GLU A 89 -6.28 15.98 -0.83
N LYS A 90 -6.99 14.94 -0.36
CA LYS A 90 -8.46 14.86 -0.51
C LYS A 90 -9.20 16.03 0.11
N GLN A 91 -8.71 16.59 1.22
CA GLN A 91 -9.35 17.72 1.88
C GLN A 91 -9.40 18.99 1.02
N ARG A 92 -8.50 19.10 0.04
CA ARG A 92 -8.41 20.23 -0.90
C ARG A 92 -9.48 20.18 -1.99
N TYR A 93 -10.13 19.03 -2.20
CA TYR A 93 -11.08 18.84 -3.29
C TYR A 93 -12.51 18.66 -2.76
N GLU A 94 -13.48 18.99 -3.59
CA GLU A 94 -14.90 18.80 -3.33
C GLU A 94 -15.58 18.13 -4.53
N LEU A 95 -16.51 17.22 -4.25
CA LEU A 95 -17.27 16.53 -5.29
C LEU A 95 -18.43 17.41 -5.75
N LYS A 96 -18.52 17.70 -7.05
CA LYS A 96 -19.62 18.46 -7.64
C LYS A 96 -20.22 17.75 -8.87
N PRO A 97 -21.50 18.00 -9.17
CA PRO A 97 -22.09 17.61 -10.44
C PRO A 97 -21.30 18.19 -11.62
N PHE A 98 -21.03 17.36 -12.63
CA PHE A 98 -20.31 17.75 -13.84
C PHE A 98 -20.76 16.90 -15.02
N GLY A 99 -21.23 17.55 -16.10
CA GLY A 99 -21.77 16.84 -17.27
C GLY A 99 -22.97 15.98 -16.88
N THR A 100 -22.92 14.70 -17.25
CA THR A 100 -23.95 13.70 -16.86
C THR A 100 -23.66 12.99 -15.55
N GLY A 101 -22.55 13.32 -14.86
CA GLY A 101 -22.12 12.65 -13.64
C GLY A 101 -21.53 13.61 -12.60
N VAL A 102 -20.46 13.16 -11.93
CA VAL A 102 -19.78 13.91 -10.86
C VAL A 102 -18.27 13.93 -11.06
N ALA A 103 -17.63 15.02 -10.65
CA ALA A 103 -16.18 15.20 -10.70
C ALA A 103 -15.68 15.91 -9.44
N TYR A 104 -14.41 15.72 -9.09
CA TYR A 104 -13.77 16.46 -8.01
C TYR A 104 -13.17 17.76 -8.55
N PHE A 105 -13.43 18.85 -7.86
CA PHE A 105 -12.93 20.18 -8.16
C PHE A 105 -12.04 20.65 -7.03
N LEU A 106 -10.97 21.36 -7.37
CA LEU A 106 -10.14 22.03 -6.38
C LEU A 106 -10.95 23.15 -5.72
N LYS A 107 -10.96 23.17 -4.38
CA LYS A 107 -11.64 24.22 -3.62
C LYS A 107 -10.97 25.58 -3.90
N PRO A 108 -11.72 26.65 -4.16
CA PRO A 108 -11.15 27.97 -4.48
C PRO A 108 -10.16 28.47 -3.42
N GLU A 109 -10.45 28.25 -2.13
CA GLU A 109 -9.62 28.63 -1.00
C GLU A 109 -8.33 27.80 -0.87
N MET A 110 -8.26 26.63 -1.53
CA MET A 110 -7.10 25.74 -1.55
C MET A 110 -6.40 25.70 -2.93
N SER A 111 -6.75 26.64 -3.83
CA SER A 111 -6.23 26.71 -5.19
C SER A 111 -4.74 27.06 -5.21
N ASN A 112 -4.25 27.91 -4.31
CA ASN A 112 -2.86 28.35 -4.25
C ASN A 112 -2.29 28.82 -5.62
N GLY A 113 -3.14 29.36 -6.51
CA GLY A 113 -2.74 29.79 -7.85
C GLY A 113 -2.80 28.69 -8.93
N GLU A 114 -3.24 27.48 -8.60
CA GLU A 114 -3.48 26.41 -9.57
C GLU A 114 -4.73 26.71 -10.44
N ALA A 115 -4.62 26.45 -11.74
CA ALA A 115 -5.73 26.58 -12.67
C ALA A 115 -6.86 25.58 -12.33
N THR A 116 -8.11 26.01 -12.52
CA THR A 116 -9.30 25.18 -12.27
C THR A 116 -9.28 23.93 -13.16
N HIS A 117 -9.20 22.76 -12.52
CA HIS A 117 -9.19 21.48 -13.19
C HIS A 117 -10.21 20.52 -12.57
N GLN A 118 -10.68 19.56 -13.38
CA GLN A 118 -11.63 18.53 -12.94
C GLN A 118 -10.93 17.18 -12.86
N LEU A 119 -11.07 16.52 -11.72
CA LEU A 119 -10.57 15.18 -11.49
C LEU A 119 -11.68 14.14 -11.61
N CYS A 120 -11.34 13.00 -12.18
CA CYS A 120 -12.25 11.87 -12.31
C CYS A 120 -12.62 11.31 -10.93
N ALA A 121 -13.92 11.23 -10.62
CA ALA A 121 -14.42 10.69 -9.36
C ALA A 121 -13.96 9.25 -9.08
N ASN A 122 -13.91 8.40 -10.11
CA ASN A 122 -13.51 7.00 -9.98
C ASN A 122 -12.02 6.83 -9.64
N CYS A 123 -11.15 7.59 -10.29
CA CYS A 123 -9.71 7.54 -10.00
C CYS A 123 -9.40 8.16 -8.65
N PHE A 124 -10.09 9.25 -8.31
CA PHE A 124 -9.93 9.92 -7.02
C PHE A 124 -10.36 9.00 -5.87
N ALA A 125 -11.45 8.26 -6.01
CA ALA A 125 -11.85 7.25 -5.02
C ALA A 125 -10.80 6.12 -4.84
N ARG A 126 -9.95 5.89 -5.84
CA ARG A 126 -8.88 4.87 -5.83
C ARG A 126 -7.52 5.41 -5.36
N GLY A 127 -7.43 6.64 -4.87
CA GLY A 127 -6.15 7.17 -4.41
C GLY A 127 -5.32 7.90 -5.48
N LYS A 128 -5.90 8.20 -6.65
CA LYS A 128 -5.16 8.74 -7.80
C LYS A 128 -5.82 10.01 -8.36
N LYS A 129 -5.01 11.05 -8.60
CA LYS A 129 -5.45 12.21 -9.39
C LYS A 129 -5.39 11.86 -10.88
N SER A 130 -6.55 11.87 -11.53
CA SER A 130 -6.65 11.71 -12.98
C SER A 130 -7.52 12.84 -13.53
N PHE A 131 -6.96 13.62 -14.45
CA PHE A 131 -7.63 14.76 -15.03
C PHE A 131 -8.63 14.31 -16.10
N LEU A 132 -9.79 14.95 -16.13
CA LEU A 132 -10.78 14.75 -17.17
C LEU A 132 -10.39 15.60 -18.39
N ALA A 133 -10.20 14.93 -19.53
CA ALA A 133 -9.99 15.59 -20.81
C ALA A 133 -11.32 15.75 -21.53
N LYS A 134 -11.43 16.77 -22.37
CA LYS A 134 -12.59 16.93 -23.25
C LYS A 134 -12.38 16.03 -24.48
N HIS A 135 -13.35 15.19 -24.78
CA HIS A 135 -13.29 14.38 -25.99
C HIS A 135 -13.43 15.29 -27.23
N PRO A 136 -12.62 15.08 -28.29
CA PRO A 136 -12.81 15.80 -29.55
C PRO A 136 -14.18 15.42 -30.14
N THR A 137 -15.05 16.41 -30.30
CA THR A 137 -16.32 16.29 -31.00
C THR A 137 -16.11 16.57 -32.48
N ASN A 138 -16.79 15.85 -33.38
CA ASN A 138 -16.71 16.17 -34.82
C ASN A 138 -17.37 17.53 -35.11
N ALA A 139 -16.99 18.19 -36.22
CA ALA A 139 -17.45 19.54 -36.55
C ALA A 139 -18.98 19.67 -36.59
N ALA A 140 -19.69 18.60 -36.99
CA ALA A 140 -21.14 18.54 -37.00
C ALA A 140 -21.76 18.58 -35.58
N SER A 141 -21.23 17.82 -34.63
CA SER A 141 -21.70 17.86 -33.22
C SER A 141 -21.30 19.14 -32.50
N GLN A 142 -20.21 19.79 -32.92
CA GLN A 142 -19.80 21.09 -32.40
C GLN A 142 -20.74 22.22 -32.87
N ALA A 143 -21.23 22.17 -34.11
CA ALA A 143 -22.19 23.12 -34.66
C ALA A 143 -23.62 22.96 -34.08
N LEU A 144 -23.99 21.74 -33.68
CA LEU A 144 -25.30 21.42 -33.10
C LEU A 144 -25.37 21.62 -31.57
N GLY A 145 -24.25 21.93 -30.91
CA GLY A 145 -24.19 22.11 -29.45
C GLY A 145 -24.47 20.82 -28.64
N THR A 146 -24.56 19.67 -29.30
CA THR A 146 -24.95 18.41 -28.67
C THR A 146 -23.72 17.65 -28.16
N ASN A 147 -23.66 17.52 -26.84
CA ASN A 147 -22.84 16.59 -26.05
C ASN A 147 -21.32 16.89 -25.99
N ARG A 148 -20.92 17.68 -24.99
CA ARG A 148 -19.52 17.76 -24.55
C ARG A 148 -19.26 16.60 -23.59
N THR A 149 -18.79 15.47 -24.13
CA THR A 149 -18.36 14.33 -23.31
C THR A 149 -16.95 14.55 -22.80
N TYR A 150 -16.72 14.20 -21.55
CA TYR A 150 -15.41 14.21 -20.92
C TYR A 150 -14.94 12.77 -20.68
N ASP A 151 -13.67 12.50 -20.96
CA ASP A 151 -13.07 11.19 -20.76
C ASP A 151 -11.87 11.25 -19.81
N CYS A 152 -11.78 10.24 -18.95
CA CYS A 152 -10.62 10.04 -18.10
C CYS A 152 -9.56 9.21 -18.85
N SER A 153 -8.35 9.74 -18.95
CA SER A 153 -7.23 9.05 -19.61
C SER A 153 -6.86 7.72 -18.93
N ASP A 154 -7.03 7.63 -17.60
CA ASP A 154 -6.66 6.47 -16.79
C ASP A 154 -7.71 5.36 -16.78
N CYS A 155 -8.94 5.67 -16.36
CA CYS A 155 -9.99 4.65 -16.18
C CYS A 155 -10.99 4.58 -17.33
N LYS A 156 -10.83 5.41 -18.37
CA LYS A 156 -11.72 5.50 -19.54
C LYS A 156 -13.18 5.79 -19.22
N ALA A 157 -13.48 6.25 -18.01
CA ALA A 157 -14.82 6.70 -17.64
C ALA A 157 -15.22 7.90 -18.51
N LYS A 158 -16.47 7.88 -18.98
CA LYS A 158 -17.09 8.94 -19.78
C LYS A 158 -18.14 9.66 -18.94
N ILE A 159 -18.11 10.99 -18.94
CA ILE A 159 -18.96 11.87 -18.11
C ILE A 159 -19.60 12.95 -18.99
#